data_AF-A0A5C5TEB1-F1
#
_entry.id   AF-A0A5C5TEB1-F1
#
_cell.length_a   1.000
_cell.length_b   1.000
_cell.length_c   1.000
_cell.angle_alpha   90.00
_cell.angle_beta   90.00
_cell.angle_gamma   90.00
#
_symmetry.space_group_name_H-M   'P 1'
#
loop_
_entity.id
_entity.type
_entity.pdbx_description
1 polymer ?
#
loop_
_entity_poly.entity_id
_entity_poly.type
_entity_poly.pdbx_seq_one_letter_code
_entity_poly.pdbx_strand_id
1 'polypeptide(L)'
;MVWRSTFTDGQYDGDIARIDLPAVDADRLADAWRCIEPSCRPAGADRAAQRRIVEEWARTVAVTAGRAGQGVDDELAIDTVVEALVRYPADCVLRALKNRRAAHKWRPTLSEILADVQWRARYREALRDAFVRAGVAAARREDDVDV
;
A
#
# COMPACT_ATOMS: atom_id res chain seq x y z
N MET A 1 -4.25 11.80 -20.80
CA MET A 1 -2.78 11.78 -20.59
C MET A 1 -2.50 10.73 -19.53
N VAL A 2 -1.87 9.61 -19.88
CA VAL A 2 -1.56 8.53 -18.92
C VAL A 2 -0.25 8.89 -18.25
N TRP A 3 -0.26 9.12 -16.92
CA TRP A 3 0.96 9.26 -16.14
C TRP A 3 1.69 7.92 -16.14
N ARG A 4 2.56 7.69 -17.14
CA ARG A 4 3.51 6.59 -17.12
C ARG A 4 4.64 6.99 -16.19
N SER A 5 4.43 6.72 -14.91
CA SER A 5 5.52 6.40 -14.02
C SER A 5 6.45 5.42 -14.75
N THR A 6 7.73 5.75 -14.91
CA THR A 6 8.76 4.84 -15.49
C THR A 6 9.05 3.63 -14.61
N PHE A 7 8.25 3.42 -13.55
CA PHE A 7 8.39 2.34 -12.61
C PHE A 7 7.75 1.09 -13.19
N THR A 8 8.59 0.23 -13.75
CA THR A 8 8.27 -1.17 -13.98
C THR A 8 8.25 -1.89 -12.64
N ASP A 9 7.16 -2.59 -12.33
CA ASP A 9 7.04 -3.37 -11.10
C ASP A 9 8.21 -4.36 -10.92
N GLY A 10 8.80 -4.39 -9.73
CA GLY A 10 9.75 -5.42 -9.30
C GLY A 10 11.22 -5.19 -9.66
N GLN A 11 11.63 -3.97 -10.04
CA GLN A 11 13.00 -3.69 -10.51
C GLN A 11 13.83 -2.71 -9.65
N TYR A 12 13.44 -2.43 -8.41
CA TYR A 12 14.19 -1.47 -7.59
C TYR A 12 14.38 -1.91 -6.15
N ASP A 13 15.57 -2.45 -5.82
CA ASP A 13 16.05 -2.64 -4.44
C ASP A 13 16.70 -1.35 -3.87
N GLY A 14 16.67 -0.24 -4.62
CA GLY A 14 17.31 1.02 -4.22
C GLY A 14 16.40 1.97 -3.45
N ASP A 15 17.00 2.99 -2.83
CA ASP A 15 16.27 4.12 -2.25
C ASP A 15 15.42 4.78 -3.34
N ILE A 16 14.13 5.01 -3.06
CA ILE A 16 13.26 5.77 -3.95
C ILE A 16 13.78 7.20 -3.96
N ALA A 17 14.67 7.47 -4.91
CA ALA A 17 15.18 8.79 -5.19
C ALA A 17 13.99 9.70 -5.43
N ARG A 18 14.06 10.88 -4.82
CA ARG A 18 13.11 11.99 -4.91
C ARG A 18 12.35 12.01 -6.26
N ILE A 19 11.02 12.00 -6.18
CA ILE A 19 10.18 12.17 -7.37
C ILE A 19 10.11 13.67 -7.70
N ASP A 20 10.51 14.03 -8.91
CA ASP A 20 10.32 15.37 -9.46
C ASP A 20 9.08 15.38 -10.37
N LEU A 21 8.18 16.33 -10.10
CA LEU A 21 6.97 16.50 -10.91
C LEU A 21 7.31 17.24 -12.20
N PRO A 22 6.60 16.97 -13.32
CA PRO A 22 6.79 17.70 -14.55
C PRO A 22 6.46 19.19 -14.35
N ALA A 23 7.20 20.07 -15.04
CA ALA A 23 6.92 21.50 -15.06
C ALA A 23 5.65 21.78 -15.89
N VAL A 24 4.50 21.71 -15.23
CA VAL A 24 3.18 22.06 -15.77
C VAL A 24 2.52 23.09 -14.87
N ASP A 25 1.46 23.75 -15.37
CA ASP A 25 0.73 24.74 -14.58
C ASP A 25 0.06 24.12 -13.34
N ALA A 26 -0.24 24.99 -12.36
CA ALA A 26 -0.77 24.58 -11.06
C ALA A 26 -2.11 23.86 -11.17
N ASP A 27 -2.97 24.24 -12.12
CA ASP A 27 -4.28 23.62 -12.32
C ASP A 27 -4.14 22.17 -12.77
N ARG A 28 -3.23 21.90 -13.71
CA ARG A 28 -2.91 20.54 -14.16
C ARG A 28 -2.30 19.68 -13.05
N LEU A 29 -1.45 20.26 -12.19
CA LEU A 29 -0.94 19.53 -11.04
C LEU A 29 -2.05 19.24 -10.03
N ALA A 30 -2.97 20.17 -9.80
CA ALA A 30 -4.12 19.98 -8.92
C ALA A 30 -5.08 18.90 -9.45
N ASP A 31 -5.34 18.86 -10.75
CA ASP A 31 -6.10 17.78 -11.41
C ASP A 31 -5.40 16.42 -11.24
N ALA A 32 -4.09 16.37 -11.52
CA ALA A 32 -3.32 15.14 -11.34
C ALA A 32 -3.34 14.65 -9.89
N TRP A 33 -3.20 15.57 -8.92
CA TRP A 33 -3.29 15.25 -7.51
C TRP A 33 -4.65 14.67 -7.15
N ARG A 34 -5.76 15.27 -7.61
CA ARG A 34 -7.12 14.73 -7.36
C ARG A 34 -7.29 13.28 -7.81
N CYS A 35 -6.64 12.87 -8.88
CA CYS A 35 -6.69 11.48 -9.36
C CYS A 35 -5.80 10.54 -8.54
N ILE A 36 -4.65 11.02 -8.05
CA ILE A 36 -3.62 10.21 -7.39
C ILE A 36 -3.85 10.10 -5.89
N GLU A 37 -4.34 11.16 -5.26
CA GLU A 37 -4.41 11.32 -3.82
C GLU A 37 -5.12 10.17 -3.09
N PRO A 38 -6.24 9.60 -3.59
CA PRO A 38 -6.87 8.44 -2.96
C PRO A 38 -5.96 7.20 -2.91
N SER A 39 -5.07 7.03 -3.90
CA SER A 39 -4.10 5.92 -3.95
C SER A 39 -2.91 6.10 -3.01
N CYS A 40 -2.74 7.29 -2.42
CA CYS A 40 -1.69 7.59 -1.45
C CYS A 40 -2.21 7.54 0.01
N ARG A 41 -3.53 7.42 0.22
CA ARG A 41 -4.12 7.36 1.56
C ARG A 41 -4.01 5.95 2.15
N PRO A 42 -3.81 5.82 3.48
CA PRO A 42 -4.00 4.55 4.17
C PRO A 42 -5.40 3.99 3.94
N ALA A 43 -5.51 2.66 3.79
CA ALA A 43 -6.80 1.99 3.66
C ALA A 43 -7.67 2.16 4.91
N GLY A 44 -7.07 2.41 6.07
CA GLY A 44 -7.76 2.70 7.33
C GLY A 44 -8.75 3.86 7.23
N ALA A 45 -8.53 4.81 6.32
CA ALA A 45 -9.44 5.94 6.10
C ALA A 45 -10.69 5.60 5.27
N ASP A 46 -10.78 4.40 4.69
CA ASP A 46 -11.88 3.96 3.81
C ASP A 46 -12.39 2.57 4.21
N ARG A 47 -13.62 2.50 4.76
CA ARG A 47 -14.26 1.22 5.15
C ARG A 47 -14.37 0.23 3.98
N ALA A 48 -14.59 0.70 2.76
CA ALA A 48 -14.65 -0.17 1.59
C ALA A 48 -13.25 -0.72 1.22
N ALA A 49 -12.18 0.05 1.44
CA ALA A 49 -10.81 -0.42 1.32
C ALA A 49 -10.45 -1.46 2.40
N GLN A 50 -10.77 -1.19 3.66
CA GLN A 50 -10.56 -2.14 4.76
C GLN A 50 -11.26 -3.48 4.49
N ARG A 51 -12.54 -3.45 4.12
CA ARG A 51 -13.31 -4.65 3.81
C ARG A 51 -12.66 -5.48 2.68
N ARG A 52 -12.17 -4.81 1.62
CA ARG A 52 -11.46 -5.50 0.52
C ARG A 52 -10.18 -6.17 1.01
N ILE A 53 -9.44 -5.55 1.93
CA ILE A 53 -8.23 -6.15 2.52
C ILE A 53 -8.60 -7.40 3.32
N VAL A 54 -9.63 -7.33 4.17
CA VAL A 54 -10.13 -8.49 4.93
C VAL A 54 -10.51 -9.65 4.00
N GLU A 55 -11.28 -9.35 2.94
CA GLU A 55 -11.70 -10.36 1.96
C GLU A 55 -10.51 -10.97 1.21
N GLU A 56 -9.53 -10.17 0.82
CA GLU A 56 -8.34 -10.66 0.10
C GLU A 56 -7.42 -11.49 1.02
N TRP A 57 -7.31 -11.11 2.29
CA TRP A 57 -6.61 -11.89 3.31
C TRP A 57 -7.29 -13.26 3.51
N ALA A 58 -8.61 -13.26 3.72
CA ALA A 58 -9.38 -14.50 3.86
C ALA A 58 -9.21 -15.43 2.64
N ARG A 59 -9.23 -14.88 1.41
CA ARG A 59 -8.95 -15.66 0.19
C ARG A 59 -7.53 -16.21 0.16
N THR A 60 -6.55 -15.47 0.65
CA THR A 60 -5.15 -15.91 0.71
C THR A 60 -5.01 -17.07 1.70
N VAL A 61 -5.59 -16.93 2.88
CA VAL A 61 -5.63 -17.97 3.92
C VAL A 61 -6.32 -19.25 3.43
N ALA A 62 -7.43 -19.11 2.70
CA ALA A 62 -8.22 -20.25 2.22
C ALA A 62 -7.49 -21.15 1.21
N VAL A 63 -6.52 -20.62 0.46
CA VAL A 63 -5.84 -21.37 -0.61
C VAL A 63 -4.37 -21.67 -0.31
N THR A 64 -3.86 -21.18 0.82
CA THR A 64 -2.47 -21.42 1.24
C THR A 64 -2.43 -22.36 2.44
N ALA A 65 -1.42 -23.22 2.49
CA ALA A 65 -1.23 -24.13 3.62
C ALA A 65 -0.62 -23.39 4.81
N GLY A 66 -1.11 -23.65 6.02
CA GLY A 66 -0.44 -23.22 7.26
C GLY A 66 0.96 -23.84 7.37
N ARG A 67 1.89 -23.13 8.00
CA ARG A 67 3.24 -23.66 8.27
C ARG A 67 3.21 -24.48 9.57
N ALA A 68 3.99 -25.56 9.61
CA ALA A 68 4.14 -26.35 10.83
C ALA A 68 4.69 -25.46 11.97
N GLY A 69 4.03 -25.46 13.12
CA GLY A 69 4.38 -24.62 14.27
C GLY A 69 3.67 -23.26 14.33
N GLN A 70 2.89 -22.86 13.32
CA GLN A 70 2.01 -21.67 13.36
C GLN A 70 0.56 -22.05 13.71
N GLY A 71 0.38 -23.02 14.60
CA GLY A 71 -0.94 -23.54 14.95
C GLY A 71 -1.77 -22.57 15.79
N VAL A 72 -3.06 -22.44 15.45
CA VAL A 72 -4.16 -21.76 16.17
C VAL A 72 -4.03 -20.23 16.35
N ASP A 73 -2.84 -19.67 16.54
CA ASP A 73 -2.64 -18.21 16.66
C ASP A 73 -3.01 -17.44 15.39
N ASP A 74 -2.85 -18.05 14.20
CA ASP A 74 -3.14 -17.39 12.93
C ASP A 74 -4.64 -17.08 12.69
N GLU A 75 -5.57 -17.83 13.31
CA GLU A 75 -7.01 -17.56 13.19
C GLU A 75 -7.46 -16.40 14.09
N LEU A 76 -6.83 -16.23 15.25
CA LEU A 76 -7.01 -15.07 16.14
C LEU A 76 -6.19 -13.84 15.68
N ALA A 77 -5.19 -14.03 14.83
CA ALA A 77 -4.35 -12.95 14.30
C ALA A 77 -4.94 -12.22 13.08
N ILE A 78 -6.15 -12.57 12.61
CA ILE A 78 -6.77 -11.88 11.46
C ILE A 78 -6.89 -10.39 11.74
N ASP A 79 -7.43 -10.03 12.90
CA ASP A 79 -7.63 -8.62 13.27
C ASP A 79 -6.29 -7.90 13.38
N THR A 80 -5.28 -8.51 14.02
CA THR A 80 -3.92 -7.94 14.12
C THR A 80 -3.25 -7.76 12.75
N VAL A 81 -3.39 -8.73 11.85
CA VAL A 81 -2.84 -8.64 10.49
C VAL A 81 -3.55 -7.54 9.71
N VAL A 82 -4.88 -7.48 9.77
CA VAL A 82 -5.65 -6.46 9.07
C VAL A 82 -5.35 -5.07 9.63
N GLU A 83 -5.32 -4.90 10.95
CA GLU A 83 -4.95 -3.65 11.63
C GLU A 83 -3.57 -3.15 11.19
N ALA A 84 -2.59 -4.06 11.05
CA ALA A 84 -1.27 -3.70 10.54
C ALA A 84 -1.32 -3.29 9.05
N LEU A 85 -2.09 -3.99 8.23
CA LEU A 85 -2.16 -3.75 6.79
C LEU A 85 -2.95 -2.50 6.41
N VAL A 86 -4.00 -2.13 7.16
CA VAL A 86 -4.82 -0.95 6.83
C VAL A 86 -4.07 0.38 7.00
N ARG A 87 -2.92 0.38 7.68
CA ARG A 87 -2.01 1.54 7.77
C ARG A 87 -1.37 1.91 6.44
N TYR A 88 -1.44 1.03 5.44
CA TYR A 88 -0.87 1.24 4.12
C TYR A 88 -1.93 1.47 3.04
N PRO A 89 -1.56 2.02 1.88
CA PRO A 89 -2.49 2.16 0.76
C PRO A 89 -3.06 0.82 0.29
N ALA A 90 -4.37 0.77 0.04
CA ALA A 90 -5.07 -0.49 -0.24
C ALA A 90 -4.57 -1.18 -1.51
N ASP A 91 -4.21 -0.44 -2.56
CA ASP A 91 -3.68 -1.03 -3.79
C ASP A 91 -2.35 -1.78 -3.54
N CYS A 92 -1.50 -1.25 -2.66
CA CYS A 92 -0.24 -1.86 -2.27
C CYS A 92 -0.47 -3.18 -1.53
N VAL A 93 -1.37 -3.18 -0.54
CA VAL A 93 -1.74 -4.36 0.25
C VAL A 93 -2.39 -5.44 -0.63
N LEU A 94 -3.43 -5.07 -1.38
CA LEU A 94 -4.16 -6.02 -2.23
C LEU A 94 -3.25 -6.68 -3.26
N ARG A 95 -2.28 -5.92 -3.79
CA ARG A 95 -1.32 -6.46 -4.73
C ARG A 95 -0.34 -7.44 -4.07
N ALA A 96 0.20 -7.09 -2.91
CA ALA A 96 1.10 -7.97 -2.17
C ALA A 96 0.42 -9.31 -1.84
N LEU A 97 -0.82 -9.28 -1.36
CA LEU A 97 -1.61 -10.48 -1.07
C LEU A 97 -1.86 -11.33 -2.32
N LYS A 98 -2.28 -10.69 -3.43
CA LYS A 98 -2.49 -11.37 -4.71
C LYS A 98 -1.23 -12.04 -5.26
N ASN A 99 -0.10 -11.33 -5.20
CA ASN A 99 1.19 -11.85 -5.64
C ASN A 99 1.62 -13.04 -4.79
N ARG A 100 1.54 -12.92 -3.46
CA ARG A 100 1.91 -14.01 -2.54
C ARG A 100 1.06 -15.24 -2.75
N ARG A 101 -0.26 -15.07 -2.89
CA ARG A 101 -1.20 -16.15 -3.19
C ARG A 101 -0.84 -16.88 -4.49
N ALA A 102 -0.43 -16.14 -5.52
CA ALA A 102 -0.07 -16.72 -6.81
C ALA A 102 1.31 -17.42 -6.79
N ALA A 103 2.25 -16.93 -5.99
CA ALA A 103 3.65 -17.38 -6.02
C ALA A 103 4.00 -18.46 -5.00
N HIS A 104 3.23 -18.63 -3.92
CA HIS A 104 3.63 -19.49 -2.80
C HIS A 104 2.53 -20.45 -2.36
N LYS A 105 2.94 -21.68 -2.05
CA LYS A 105 2.09 -22.71 -1.43
C LYS A 105 1.76 -22.40 0.03
N TRP A 106 2.70 -21.77 0.73
CA TRP A 106 2.61 -21.54 2.18
C TRP A 106 1.96 -20.19 2.48
N ARG A 107 1.18 -20.15 3.57
CA ARG A 107 0.61 -18.92 4.09
C ARG A 107 1.73 -17.90 4.34
N PRO A 108 1.57 -16.65 3.87
CA PRO A 108 2.58 -15.63 4.10
C PRO A 108 2.50 -15.13 5.54
N THR A 109 3.65 -14.85 6.14
CA THR A 109 3.72 -14.17 7.44
C THR A 109 3.42 -12.68 7.26
N LEU A 110 3.07 -11.98 8.35
CA LEU A 110 2.91 -10.53 8.32
C LEU A 110 4.18 -9.84 7.81
N SER A 111 5.37 -10.27 8.25
CA SER A 111 6.64 -9.71 7.80
C SER A 111 6.88 -9.88 6.29
N GLU A 112 6.53 -11.03 5.73
CA GLU A 112 6.64 -11.30 4.28
C GLU A 112 5.69 -10.44 3.45
N ILE A 113 4.51 -10.10 3.98
CA ILE A 113 3.57 -9.19 3.33
C ILE A 113 4.08 -7.75 3.45
N LEU A 114 4.47 -7.32 4.65
CA LEU A 114 4.95 -5.97 4.91
C LEU A 114 6.19 -5.62 4.09
N ALA A 115 7.07 -6.57 3.81
CA ALA A 115 8.22 -6.33 2.93
C ALA A 115 7.81 -5.83 1.53
N ASP A 116 6.77 -6.42 0.92
CA ASP A 116 6.25 -5.98 -0.39
C ASP A 116 5.44 -4.68 -0.25
N VAL A 117 4.58 -4.61 0.78
CA VAL A 117 3.71 -3.44 1.01
C VAL A 117 4.52 -2.17 1.29
N GLN A 118 5.51 -2.23 2.19
CA GLN A 118 6.32 -1.08 2.58
C GLN A 118 7.12 -0.52 1.41
N TRP A 119 7.67 -1.40 0.57
CA TRP A 119 8.38 -0.97 -0.63
C TRP A 119 7.48 -0.12 -1.54
N ARG A 120 6.24 -0.55 -1.78
CA ARG A 120 5.25 0.18 -2.59
C ARG A 120 4.76 1.43 -1.89
N ALA A 121 4.56 1.38 -0.58
CA ALA A 121 4.10 2.52 0.20
C ALA A 121 5.10 3.67 0.19
N ARG A 122 6.42 3.39 0.26
CA ARG A 122 7.47 4.40 0.11
C ARG A 122 7.35 5.19 -1.19
N TYR A 123 6.95 4.54 -2.29
CA TYR A 123 6.71 5.22 -3.56
C TYR A 123 5.53 6.18 -3.47
N ARG A 124 4.43 5.74 -2.86
CA ARG A 124 3.23 6.56 -2.65
C ARG A 124 3.52 7.78 -1.75
N GLU A 125 4.36 7.60 -0.74
CA GLU A 125 4.85 8.67 0.13
C GLU A 125 5.71 9.66 -0.65
N ALA A 126 6.73 9.19 -1.38
CA ALA A 126 7.59 10.06 -2.19
C ALA A 126 6.79 10.86 -3.24
N LEU A 127 5.73 10.26 -3.80
CA LEU A 127 4.85 10.92 -4.77
C LEU A 127 4.02 12.01 -4.08
N ARG A 128 3.42 11.70 -2.94
CA ARG A 128 2.70 12.68 -2.12
C ARG A 128 3.61 13.85 -1.75
N ASP A 129 4.83 13.58 -1.27
CA ASP A 129 5.79 14.61 -0.89
C ASP A 129 6.17 15.51 -2.07
N ALA A 130 6.22 14.96 -3.29
CA ALA A 130 6.44 15.75 -4.50
C ALA A 130 5.30 16.75 -4.75
N PHE A 131 4.04 16.33 -4.56
CA PHE A 131 2.88 17.23 -4.67
C PHE A 131 2.80 18.23 -3.51
N VAL A 132 3.25 17.86 -2.30
CA VAL A 132 3.38 18.80 -1.17
C VAL A 132 4.43 19.87 -1.47
N ARG A 133 5.62 19.48 -1.96
CA ARG A 133 6.68 20.42 -2.36
C ARG A 133 6.25 21.37 -3.47
N ALA A 134 5.39 20.91 -4.37
CA ALA A 134 4.81 21.75 -5.42
C ALA A 134 3.70 22.69 -4.92
N GLY A 135 3.33 22.65 -3.64
CA GLY A 135 2.29 23.50 -3.04
C GLY A 135 0.86 23.07 -3.38
N VAL A 136 0.68 21.86 -3.91
CA VAL A 136 -0.62 21.35 -4.39
C VAL A 136 -1.32 20.51 -3.34
N ALA A 137 -0.56 19.75 -2.54
CA ALA A 137 -1.07 18.89 -1.48
C ALA A 137 -0.77 19.48 -0.10
N ALA A 138 -1.66 19.23 0.86
CA ALA A 138 -1.40 19.54 2.26
C ALA A 138 -0.36 18.55 2.84
N ALA A 139 0.60 19.09 3.61
CA ALA A 139 1.44 18.29 4.48
C ALA A 139 0.57 17.46 5.43
N ARG A 140 1.01 16.25 5.78
CA ARG A 140 0.33 15.44 6.81
C ARG A 140 0.28 16.25 8.11
N ARG A 141 -0.86 16.21 8.81
CA ARG A 141 -0.92 16.61 10.23
C ARG A 141 -0.38 15.44 11.05
N GLU A 142 0.47 15.72 12.03
CA GLU A 142 1.08 14.70 12.91
C GLU A 142 0.03 13.86 13.67
N ASP A 143 -1.21 14.35 13.80
CA ASP A 143 -2.29 13.71 14.56
C ASP A 143 -2.99 12.52 13.84
N ASP A 144 -2.66 12.21 12.58
CA ASP A 144 -3.29 11.10 11.81
C ASP A 144 -2.71 9.70 12.14
N VAL A 145 -1.86 9.58 13.18
CA VAL A 145 -1.12 8.33 13.51
C VAL A 145 -1.70 7.56 14.71
N ASP A 146 -2.56 8.16 15.53
CA ASP A 146 -3.08 7.50 16.73
C ASP A 146 -4.58 7.18 16.64
N VAL A 147 -4.90 5.97 16.15
CA VAL A 147 -6.04 5.14 16.60
C VAL A 147 -5.64 3.67 16.54
#